data_AF-A0AAW2RKM9-F1
#
_entry.id   AF-A0AAW2RKM9-F1
#
_cell.length_a   1.000
_cell.length_b   1.000
_cell.length_c   1.000
_cell.angle_alpha   90.00
_cell.angle_beta   90.00
_cell.angle_gamma   90.00
#
_symmetry.space_group_name_H-M   'P 1'
#
loop_
_entity.id
_entity.type
_entity.pdbx_description
1 polymer ?
#
loop_
_entity_poly.entity_id
_entity_poly.type
_entity_poly.pdbx_seq_one_letter_code
_entity_poly.pdbx_strand_id
1 'polypeptide(L)'
;MIQEADIGVGISGCEGMQAVMASDFAIAQFRFLERLLVVHGHWCYKRIAQMICYFFYKNIAFGLTIFYFEAFAGFSGQSVYVDWYMLLFNVVLTSLPVISLGVFEQDVDSEVCLEFPSLYQQGPKNLFFDWYRIFGWMGNGLYTSVIVFFLNIIIFYDQAFRAGGQIADMTAVGTAMFTGIIWAVNCQIALTMSISHGYNTSLFGAVLRSEVLAPAPIYWTTTLLVTIACNLPYLAHISFQRSFNPLDHHVIQEIKYYKKDIEDRHMWRAEKKKARHKAKIGFTARVDAKIRHLKGRLHKKYSIANNISIPQT
;
A
#
# COMPACT_ATOMS: atom_id res chain seq x y z
N MET A 1 29.99 -5.41 12.04
CA MET A 1 29.48 -5.79 10.70
C MET A 1 27.98 -6.06 10.74
N ILE A 2 27.49 -7.06 11.48
CA ILE A 2 26.04 -7.37 11.52
C ILE A 2 25.24 -6.24 12.17
N GLN A 3 25.73 -5.66 13.27
CA GLN A 3 25.11 -4.50 13.93
C GLN A 3 25.30 -3.16 13.19
N GLU A 4 26.19 -3.12 12.20
CA GLU A 4 26.46 -1.92 11.38
C GLU A 4 25.65 -1.91 10.08
N ALA A 5 24.95 -3.01 9.78
CA ALA A 5 24.09 -3.13 8.60
C ALA A 5 22.65 -2.76 8.98
N ASP A 6 21.90 -2.21 8.02
CA ASP A 6 20.47 -1.87 8.24
C ASP A 6 19.62 -3.09 8.62
N ILE A 7 20.03 -4.28 8.17
CA ILE A 7 19.38 -5.56 8.50
C ILE A 7 20.47 -6.60 8.75
N GLY A 8 20.56 -7.08 9.98
CA GLY A 8 21.47 -8.13 10.41
C GLY A 8 20.85 -9.52 10.31
N VAL A 9 21.46 -10.44 9.55
CA VAL A 9 21.03 -11.85 9.48
C VAL A 9 22.12 -12.76 10.01
N GLY A 10 21.84 -13.45 11.11
CA GLY A 10 22.72 -14.43 11.75
C GLY A 10 22.44 -15.85 11.30
N ILE A 11 23.50 -16.63 11.07
CA ILE A 11 23.38 -18.06 10.75
C ILE A 11 23.63 -18.88 12.01
N SER A 12 22.61 -19.64 12.44
CA SER A 12 22.71 -20.54 13.58
C SER A 12 23.53 -21.77 13.22
N GLY A 13 24.65 -21.94 13.92
CA GLY A 13 25.57 -23.07 13.78
C GLY A 13 25.96 -23.63 15.14
N CYS A 14 26.69 -24.74 15.13
CA CYS A 14 27.11 -25.43 16.35
C CYS A 14 28.25 -24.73 17.11
N GLU A 15 28.98 -23.83 16.45
CA GLU A 15 30.26 -23.27 16.94
C GLU A 15 30.15 -21.88 17.58
N GLY A 16 28.92 -21.36 17.77
CA GLY A 16 28.69 -20.13 18.52
C GLY A 16 27.41 -19.40 18.14
N MET A 17 26.69 -18.89 19.15
CA MET A 17 25.42 -18.17 18.97
C MET A 17 25.56 -16.63 19.03
N GLN A 18 26.77 -16.09 19.24
CA GLN A 18 26.96 -14.65 19.43
C GLN A 18 26.49 -13.82 18.23
N ALA A 19 26.80 -14.24 17.01
CA ALA A 19 26.36 -13.55 15.80
C ALA A 19 24.83 -13.62 15.60
N VAL A 20 24.19 -14.70 16.07
CA VAL A 20 22.74 -14.89 16.01
C VAL A 20 22.04 -14.00 17.04
N MET A 21 22.57 -13.95 18.27
CA MET A 21 22.02 -13.11 19.34
C MET A 21 22.15 -11.61 19.03
N ALA A 22 23.15 -11.24 18.23
CA ALA A 22 23.37 -9.87 17.78
C ALA A 22 22.72 -9.53 16.41
N SER A 23 21.86 -10.41 15.88
CA SER A 23 21.20 -10.24 14.56
C SER A 23 19.68 -10.06 14.69
N ASP A 24 19.06 -9.37 13.73
CA ASP A 24 17.60 -9.18 13.66
C ASP A 24 16.87 -10.47 13.26
N PHE A 25 17.48 -11.25 12.36
CA PHE A 25 16.94 -12.53 11.90
C PHE A 25 17.94 -13.67 12.09
N ALA A 26 17.47 -14.76 12.68
CA ALA A 26 18.23 -16.01 12.83
C ALA A 26 17.77 -17.04 11.78
N ILE A 27 18.68 -17.51 10.93
CA ILE A 27 18.42 -18.59 9.97
C ILE A 27 19.36 -19.78 10.20
N ALA A 28 18.90 -21.01 9.95
CA ALA A 28 19.76 -22.19 10.16
C ALA A 28 20.81 -22.39 9.06
N GLN A 29 20.51 -21.98 7.81
CA GLN A 29 21.39 -22.18 6.67
C GLN A 29 21.25 -21.02 5.68
N PHE A 30 22.34 -20.69 4.98
CA PHE A 30 22.37 -19.61 4.00
C PHE A 30 21.31 -19.76 2.88
N ARG A 31 20.92 -21.00 2.52
CA ARG A 31 19.88 -21.24 1.51
C ARG A 31 18.53 -20.59 1.85
N PHE A 32 18.22 -20.40 3.14
CA PHE A 32 16.96 -19.79 3.58
C PHE A 32 16.94 -18.26 3.41
N LEU A 33 18.10 -17.64 3.21
CA LEU A 33 18.20 -16.21 2.96
C LEU A 33 17.47 -15.80 1.66
N GLU A 34 17.47 -16.66 0.64
CA GLU A 34 16.76 -16.43 -0.61
C GLU A 34 15.25 -16.25 -0.36
N ARG A 35 14.64 -17.16 0.40
CA ARG A 35 13.20 -17.09 0.73
C ARG A 35 12.89 -15.95 1.69
N LEU A 36 13.78 -15.64 2.63
CA LEU A 36 13.61 -14.51 3.54
C LEU A 36 13.56 -13.19 2.76
N LEU A 37 14.51 -12.95 1.86
CA LEU A 37 14.57 -11.69 1.11
C LEU A 37 13.52 -11.63 -0.01
N VAL A 38 13.48 -12.63 -0.90
CA VAL A 38 12.68 -12.56 -2.14
C VAL A 38 11.18 -12.66 -1.85
N VAL A 39 10.78 -13.49 -0.89
CA VAL A 39 9.36 -13.68 -0.56
C VAL A 39 8.95 -12.72 0.56
N HIS A 40 9.53 -12.85 1.75
CA HIS A 40 9.09 -12.07 2.90
C HIS A 40 9.45 -10.59 2.77
N GLY A 41 10.64 -10.27 2.24
CA GLY A 41 11.03 -8.88 1.96
C GLY A 41 10.11 -8.20 0.94
N HIS A 42 9.78 -8.87 -0.17
CA HIS A 42 8.84 -8.35 -1.18
C HIS A 42 7.45 -8.10 -0.60
N TRP A 43 6.88 -9.09 0.09
CA TRP A 43 5.57 -8.95 0.73
C TRP A 43 5.56 -7.85 1.79
N CYS A 44 6.54 -7.83 2.69
CA CYS A 44 6.63 -6.83 3.75
C CYS A 44 6.73 -5.41 3.18
N TYR A 45 7.61 -5.20 2.19
CA TYR A 45 7.74 -3.90 1.53
C TYR A 45 6.43 -3.44 0.90
N LYS A 46 5.75 -4.31 0.13
CA LYS A 46 4.49 -3.97 -0.54
C LYS A 46 3.37 -3.67 0.45
N ARG A 47 3.22 -4.52 1.48
CA ARG A 47 2.23 -4.36 2.57
C ARG A 47 2.40 -3.03 3.30
N ILE A 48 3.61 -2.73 3.76
CA ILE A 48 3.92 -1.50 4.48
C ILE A 48 3.69 -0.27 3.59
N ALA A 49 4.15 -0.31 2.33
CA ALA A 49 3.95 0.80 1.40
C ALA A 49 2.46 1.09 1.15
N GLN A 50 1.65 0.06 0.90
CA GLN A 50 0.20 0.20 0.72
C GLN A 50 -0.50 0.66 2.00
N MET A 51 -0.11 0.11 3.15
CA MET A 51 -0.63 0.46 4.46
C MET A 51 -0.42 1.95 4.76
N ILE A 52 0.79 2.48 4.54
CA ILE A 52 1.11 3.90 4.77
C ILE A 52 0.32 4.80 3.81
N CYS A 53 0.29 4.48 2.52
CA CYS A 53 -0.45 5.26 1.52
C CYS A 53 -1.93 5.35 1.86
N TYR A 54 -2.53 4.23 2.23
CA TYR A 54 -3.93 4.16 2.62
C TYR A 54 -4.19 4.87 3.96
N PHE A 55 -3.24 4.81 4.91
CA PHE A 55 -3.31 5.55 6.15
C PHE A 55 -3.41 7.06 5.91
N PHE A 56 -2.60 7.62 5.01
CA PHE A 56 -2.73 9.04 4.63
C PHE A 56 -4.07 9.35 3.97
N TYR A 57 -4.48 8.52 3.00
CA TYR A 57 -5.78 8.66 2.32
C TYR A 57 -6.95 8.76 3.30
N LYS A 58 -7.09 7.81 4.22
CA LYS A 58 -8.23 7.76 5.14
C LYS A 58 -8.26 8.94 6.13
N ASN A 59 -7.09 9.35 6.63
CA ASN A 59 -7.00 10.42 7.62
C ASN A 59 -7.28 11.77 7.00
N ILE A 60 -6.81 12.00 5.77
CA ILE A 60 -7.13 13.20 5.00
C ILE A 60 -8.62 13.23 4.65
N ALA A 61 -9.18 12.10 4.17
CA ALA A 61 -10.59 12.00 3.85
C ALA A 61 -11.47 12.36 5.07
N PHE A 62 -11.15 11.83 6.25
CA PHE A 62 -11.89 12.13 7.47
C PHE A 62 -11.66 13.54 7.99
N GLY A 63 -10.40 13.96 8.18
CA GLY A 63 -10.06 15.26 8.74
C GLY A 63 -10.59 16.43 7.91
N LEU A 64 -10.52 16.34 6.57
CA LEU A 64 -11.04 17.40 5.71
C LEU A 64 -12.56 17.52 5.75
N THR A 65 -13.31 16.45 5.98
CA THR A 65 -14.77 16.56 6.11
C THR A 65 -15.20 17.35 7.35
N ILE A 66 -14.46 17.22 8.46
CA ILE A 66 -14.66 18.05 9.65
C ILE A 66 -14.34 19.51 9.32
N PHE A 67 -13.19 19.74 8.69
CA PHE A 67 -12.75 21.08 8.29
C PHE A 67 -13.77 21.79 7.38
N TYR A 68 -14.34 21.09 6.39
CA TYR A 68 -15.35 21.67 5.51
C TYR A 68 -16.65 22.00 6.26
N PHE A 69 -17.04 21.18 7.23
CA PHE A 69 -18.19 21.49 8.07
C PHE A 69 -17.94 22.70 8.97
N GLU A 70 -16.78 22.79 9.60
CA GLU A 70 -16.41 23.96 10.40
C GLU A 70 -16.46 25.25 9.57
N ALA A 71 -15.95 25.21 8.33
CA ALA A 71 -16.03 26.33 7.41
C ALA A 71 -17.50 26.68 7.06
N PHE A 72 -18.35 25.69 6.83
CA PHE A 72 -19.79 25.88 6.58
C PHE A 72 -20.53 26.44 7.80
N ALA A 73 -20.13 26.07 9.01
CA ALA A 73 -20.68 26.56 10.28
C ALA A 73 -20.07 27.91 10.72
N GLY A 74 -19.30 28.59 9.87
CA GLY A 74 -18.69 29.89 10.18
C GLY A 74 -17.57 29.82 11.22
N PHE A 75 -16.87 28.69 11.32
CA PHE A 75 -15.83 28.40 12.30
C PHE A 75 -16.29 28.56 13.76
N SER A 76 -17.56 28.22 14.04
CA SER A 76 -18.16 28.26 15.38
C SER A 76 -17.59 27.23 16.37
N GLY A 77 -16.77 26.29 15.90
CA GLY A 77 -16.24 25.16 16.69
C GLY A 77 -17.24 24.02 16.90
N GLN A 78 -18.38 24.05 16.20
CA GLN A 78 -19.38 22.99 16.27
C GLN A 78 -18.93 21.77 15.46
N SER A 79 -18.80 20.61 16.10
CA SER A 79 -18.44 19.36 15.43
C SER A 79 -19.64 18.72 14.72
N VAL A 80 -19.43 18.30 13.47
CA VAL A 80 -20.41 17.50 12.70
C VAL A 80 -20.58 16.09 13.24
N TYR A 81 -19.52 15.52 13.81
CA TYR A 81 -19.50 14.17 14.34
C TYR A 81 -19.66 14.19 15.85
N VAL A 82 -20.47 13.26 16.35
CA VAL A 82 -20.55 12.96 17.79
C VAL A 82 -19.20 12.40 18.25
N ASP A 83 -18.76 12.76 19.47
CA ASP A 83 -17.45 12.41 20.02
C ASP A 83 -17.13 10.90 19.92
N TRP A 84 -18.15 10.06 20.11
CA TRP A 84 -17.99 8.60 20.00
C TRP A 84 -17.60 8.15 18.59
N TYR A 85 -18.10 8.81 17.53
CA TYR A 85 -17.74 8.51 16.15
C TYR A 85 -16.30 8.88 15.83
N MET A 86 -15.79 9.99 16.37
CA MET A 86 -14.39 10.38 16.19
C MET A 86 -13.43 9.37 16.82
N LEU A 87 -13.76 8.86 18.00
CA LEU A 87 -12.99 7.80 18.67
C LEU A 87 -13.07 6.47 17.91
N LEU A 88 -14.29 6.06 17.52
CA LEU A 88 -14.54 4.80 16.83
C LEU A 88 -13.85 4.72 15.46
N PHE A 89 -13.79 5.85 14.74
CA PHE A 89 -13.12 5.96 13.46
C PHE A 89 -11.66 5.55 13.56
N ASN A 90 -10.92 6.12 14.50
CA ASN A 90 -9.48 5.86 14.64
C ASN A 90 -9.17 4.48 15.21
N VAL A 91 -9.94 4.03 16.21
CA VAL A 91 -9.57 2.86 17.01
C VAL A 91 -10.03 1.53 16.42
N VAL A 92 -11.29 1.40 15.98
CA VAL A 92 -11.87 0.08 15.67
C VAL A 92 -12.16 -0.11 14.19
N LEU A 93 -12.80 0.87 13.55
CA LEU A 93 -13.32 0.69 12.19
C LEU A 93 -12.28 0.93 11.10
N THR A 94 -11.18 1.64 11.39
CA THR A 94 -10.16 1.94 10.37
C THR A 94 -8.75 1.46 10.70
N SER A 95 -8.48 0.91 11.88
CA SER A 95 -7.18 0.28 12.19
C SER A 95 -7.18 -1.18 11.76
N LEU A 96 -8.27 -1.91 12.02
CA LEU A 96 -8.41 -3.33 11.68
C LEU A 96 -8.29 -3.61 10.18
N PRO A 97 -8.95 -2.87 9.27
CA PRO A 97 -8.76 -3.09 7.83
C PRO A 97 -7.32 -2.81 7.37
N VAL A 98 -6.69 -1.77 7.93
CA VAL A 98 -5.31 -1.38 7.62
C VAL A 98 -4.32 -2.44 8.07
N ILE A 99 -4.49 -2.96 9.28
CA ILE A 99 -3.68 -4.06 9.81
C ILE A 99 -3.94 -5.34 9.01
N SER A 100 -5.19 -5.63 8.65
CA SER A 100 -5.53 -6.81 7.84
C SER A 100 -4.83 -6.77 6.48
N LEU A 101 -4.78 -5.61 5.82
CA LEU A 101 -4.02 -5.41 4.59
C LEU A 101 -2.52 -5.54 4.84
N GLY A 102 -2.03 -4.96 5.93
CA GLY A 102 -0.62 -5.02 6.33
C GLY A 102 -0.12 -6.44 6.63
N VAL A 103 -1.00 -7.39 6.97
CA VAL A 103 -0.62 -8.75 7.40
C VAL A 103 -1.00 -9.82 6.38
N PHE A 104 -2.22 -9.78 5.85
CA PHE A 104 -2.78 -10.86 5.05
C PHE A 104 -2.65 -10.67 3.54
N GLU A 105 -2.29 -9.46 3.07
CA GLU A 105 -2.17 -9.20 1.63
C GLU A 105 -0.97 -9.96 1.04
N GLN A 106 -1.21 -10.75 0.01
CA GLN A 106 -0.22 -11.54 -0.73
C GLN A 106 -0.48 -11.33 -2.22
N ASP A 107 0.33 -10.51 -2.86
CA ASP A 107 0.10 -10.23 -4.28
C ASP A 107 0.38 -11.45 -5.17
N VAL A 108 1.44 -12.18 -4.86
CA VAL A 108 1.86 -13.35 -5.61
C VAL A 108 2.25 -14.44 -4.63
N ASP A 109 1.87 -15.68 -4.94
CA ASP A 109 2.17 -16.85 -4.11
C ASP A 109 3.68 -17.08 -3.96
N SER A 110 4.08 -17.63 -2.81
CA SER A 110 5.48 -17.71 -2.38
C SER A 110 6.38 -18.48 -3.36
N GLU A 111 5.84 -19.52 -4.00
CA GLU A 111 6.57 -20.32 -4.98
C GLU A 111 6.92 -19.49 -6.21
N VAL A 112 5.98 -18.69 -6.69
CA VAL A 112 6.15 -17.84 -7.89
C VAL A 112 7.12 -16.70 -7.63
N CYS A 113 7.11 -16.13 -6.43
CA CYS A 113 8.10 -15.14 -6.03
C CYS A 113 9.53 -15.70 -6.16
N LEU A 114 9.74 -16.96 -5.77
CA LEU A 114 11.04 -17.64 -5.95
C LEU A 114 11.34 -17.98 -7.42
N GLU A 115 10.32 -18.24 -8.23
CA GLU A 115 10.50 -18.44 -9.66
C GLU A 115 10.92 -17.15 -10.38
N PHE A 116 10.37 -16.00 -9.97
CA PHE A 116 10.57 -14.67 -10.57
C PHE A 116 11.28 -13.70 -9.60
N PRO A 117 12.59 -13.86 -9.37
CA PRO A 117 13.35 -12.99 -8.47
C PRO A 117 13.43 -11.54 -8.95
N SER A 118 13.04 -11.25 -10.20
CA SER A 118 12.91 -9.86 -10.69
C SER A 118 11.84 -9.07 -9.95
N LEU A 119 10.84 -9.71 -9.35
CA LEU A 119 9.82 -9.04 -8.53
C LEU A 119 10.44 -8.28 -7.36
N TYR A 120 11.47 -8.87 -6.73
CA TYR A 120 12.19 -8.24 -5.63
C TYR A 120 12.85 -6.90 -6.03
N GLN A 121 13.20 -6.70 -7.31
CA GLN A 121 13.80 -5.44 -7.77
C GLN A 121 12.85 -4.24 -7.66
N GLN A 122 11.55 -4.46 -7.48
CA GLN A 122 10.57 -3.39 -7.27
C GLN A 122 10.83 -2.64 -5.95
N GLY A 123 11.34 -3.33 -4.93
CA GLY A 123 11.70 -2.75 -3.62
C GLY A 123 12.85 -1.75 -3.71
N PRO A 124 14.07 -2.16 -4.12
CA PRO A 124 15.23 -1.26 -4.23
C PRO A 124 15.03 -0.08 -5.20
N LYS A 125 14.11 -0.22 -6.17
CA LYS A 125 13.75 0.86 -7.11
C LYS A 125 12.64 1.78 -6.57
N ASN A 126 12.16 1.55 -5.36
CA ASN A 126 11.10 2.29 -4.68
C ASN A 126 9.80 2.46 -5.48
N LEU A 127 9.40 1.46 -6.28
CA LEU A 127 8.23 1.59 -7.16
C LEU A 127 6.91 1.78 -6.40
N PHE A 128 6.77 1.22 -5.19
CA PHE A 128 5.52 1.28 -4.43
C PHE A 128 5.47 2.41 -3.40
N PHE A 129 6.63 2.93 -3.00
CA PHE A 129 6.80 4.00 -2.03
C PHE A 129 7.54 5.19 -2.65
N ASP A 130 6.94 5.74 -3.70
CA ASP A 130 7.41 6.97 -4.34
C ASP A 130 6.56 8.16 -3.89
N TRP A 131 7.16 9.35 -3.82
CA TRP A 131 6.48 10.57 -3.39
C TRP A 131 5.27 10.89 -4.25
N TYR A 132 5.37 10.69 -5.57
CA TYR A 132 4.25 10.87 -6.49
C TYR A 132 3.05 9.99 -6.13
N ARG A 133 3.32 8.75 -5.68
CA ARG A 133 2.26 7.83 -5.29
C ARG A 133 1.62 8.25 -3.97
N ILE A 134 2.41 8.68 -3.00
CA ILE A 134 1.92 9.21 -1.72
C ILE A 134 1.01 10.41 -1.97
N PHE A 135 1.47 11.40 -2.75
CA PHE A 135 0.65 12.56 -3.12
C PHE A 135 -0.60 12.17 -3.91
N GLY A 136 -0.52 11.17 -4.79
CA GLY A 136 -1.68 10.62 -5.48
C GLY A 136 -2.74 10.07 -4.52
N TRP A 137 -2.33 9.33 -3.49
CA TRP A 137 -3.23 8.84 -2.43
C TRP A 137 -3.79 9.96 -1.56
N MET A 138 -2.98 10.98 -1.23
CA MET A 138 -3.44 12.17 -0.51
C MET A 138 -4.47 12.96 -1.33
N GLY A 139 -4.22 13.15 -2.63
CA GLY A 139 -5.15 13.81 -3.56
C GLY A 139 -6.46 13.03 -3.71
N ASN A 140 -6.39 11.69 -3.75
CA ASN A 140 -7.60 10.86 -3.70
C ASN A 140 -8.36 11.06 -2.38
N GLY A 141 -7.66 11.23 -1.26
CA GLY A 141 -8.28 11.49 0.05
C GLY A 141 -9.02 12.83 0.07
N LEU A 142 -8.42 13.85 -0.54
CA LEU A 142 -9.05 15.17 -0.73
C LEU A 142 -10.26 15.12 -1.68
N TYR A 143 -10.19 14.33 -2.75
CA TYR A 143 -11.35 14.11 -3.60
C TYR A 143 -12.50 13.42 -2.84
N THR A 144 -12.20 12.35 -2.10
CA THR A 144 -13.19 11.63 -1.30
C THR A 144 -13.83 12.53 -0.25
N SER A 145 -13.07 13.36 0.48
CA SER A 145 -13.64 14.27 1.48
C SER A 145 -14.58 15.31 0.87
N VAL A 146 -14.21 15.90 -0.27
CA VAL A 146 -15.04 16.87 -0.99
C VAL A 146 -16.35 16.21 -1.42
N ILE A 147 -16.29 15.06 -2.07
CA ILE A 147 -17.48 14.35 -2.55
C ILE A 147 -18.40 13.97 -1.39
N VAL A 148 -17.85 13.39 -0.31
CA VAL A 148 -18.65 13.02 0.86
C VAL A 148 -19.33 14.24 1.47
N PHE A 149 -18.61 15.34 1.67
CA PHE A 149 -19.16 16.55 2.27
C PHE A 149 -20.26 17.18 1.41
N PHE A 150 -19.94 17.53 0.16
CA PHE A 150 -20.87 18.26 -0.70
C PHE A 150 -22.08 17.42 -1.10
N LEU A 151 -21.92 16.12 -1.40
CA LEU A 151 -23.09 15.28 -1.74
C LEU A 151 -24.05 15.13 -0.57
N ASN A 152 -23.54 14.92 0.65
CA ASN A 152 -24.42 14.84 1.83
C ASN A 152 -25.13 16.17 2.08
N ILE A 153 -24.42 17.31 2.03
CA ILE A 153 -25.06 18.62 2.20
C ILE A 153 -26.14 18.85 1.14
N ILE A 154 -25.87 18.62 -0.14
CA ILE A 154 -26.84 18.82 -1.24
C ILE A 154 -28.09 17.95 -1.05
N ILE A 155 -27.93 16.69 -0.64
CA ILE A 155 -29.06 15.76 -0.49
C ILE A 155 -29.90 16.08 0.75
N PHE A 156 -29.28 16.48 1.87
CA PHE A 156 -29.99 16.70 3.12
C PHE A 156 -30.46 18.15 3.34
N TYR A 157 -30.04 19.13 2.52
CA TYR A 157 -30.36 20.55 2.74
C TYR A 157 -31.86 20.88 2.60
N ASP A 158 -32.60 20.21 1.71
CA ASP A 158 -33.99 20.59 1.38
C ASP A 158 -34.97 19.40 1.29
N GLN A 159 -34.55 18.20 1.71
CA GLN A 159 -35.37 16.99 1.58
C GLN A 159 -36.00 16.53 2.89
N ALA A 160 -37.28 16.13 2.81
CA ALA A 160 -37.99 15.47 3.89
C ALA A 160 -37.36 14.10 4.18
N PHE A 161 -36.68 13.98 5.32
CA PHE A 161 -35.96 12.78 5.71
C PHE A 161 -36.88 11.61 6.12
N ARG A 162 -38.09 11.93 6.59
CA ARG A 162 -39.11 10.97 7.04
C ARG A 162 -40.42 11.18 6.29
N ALA A 163 -41.21 10.11 6.16
CA ALA A 163 -42.55 10.15 5.55
C ALA A 163 -43.50 11.19 6.20
N GLY A 164 -43.17 11.69 7.40
CA GLY A 164 -43.87 12.78 8.09
C GLY A 164 -43.39 14.20 7.78
N GLY A 165 -42.54 14.42 6.76
CA GLY A 165 -42.14 15.77 6.33
C GLY A 165 -41.08 16.47 7.20
N GLN A 166 -40.50 15.78 8.17
CA GLN A 166 -39.47 16.34 9.06
C GLN A 166 -38.11 16.46 8.33
N ILE A 167 -37.46 17.60 8.51
CA ILE A 167 -36.10 17.89 7.99
C ILE A 167 -35.08 17.08 8.80
N ALA A 168 -33.96 16.71 8.17
CA ALA A 168 -32.87 16.02 8.84
C ALA A 168 -32.23 16.92 9.91
N ASP A 169 -32.15 16.42 11.15
CA ASP A 169 -31.38 17.07 12.21
C ASP A 169 -29.87 16.97 11.91
N MET A 170 -29.09 17.86 12.50
CA MET A 170 -27.63 17.89 12.33
C MET A 170 -26.98 16.55 12.70
N THR A 171 -27.49 15.88 13.73
CA THR A 171 -27.01 14.55 14.14
C THR A 171 -27.25 13.48 13.07
N ALA A 172 -28.36 13.58 12.34
CA ALA A 172 -28.68 12.68 11.23
C ALA A 172 -27.76 12.92 10.04
N VAL A 173 -27.50 14.19 9.69
CA VAL A 173 -26.54 14.55 8.63
C VAL A 173 -25.13 14.09 8.98
N GLY A 174 -24.68 14.33 10.21
CA GLY A 174 -23.38 13.86 10.69
C GLY A 174 -23.23 12.35 10.67
N THR A 175 -24.29 11.61 11.03
CA THR A 175 -24.30 10.14 10.95
C THR A 175 -24.26 9.63 9.50
N ALA A 176 -24.99 10.28 8.58
CA ALA A 176 -24.94 9.95 7.15
C ALA A 176 -23.57 10.22 6.52
N MET A 177 -22.94 11.36 6.86
CA MET A 177 -21.58 11.66 6.44
C MET A 177 -20.59 10.63 6.97
N PHE A 178 -20.66 10.32 8.27
CA PHE A 178 -19.75 9.37 8.91
C PHE A 178 -19.81 7.98 8.27
N THR A 179 -21.02 7.48 8.07
CA THR A 179 -21.23 6.18 7.41
C THR A 179 -20.85 6.20 5.94
N GLY A 180 -21.06 7.31 5.23
CA GLY A 180 -20.53 7.54 3.89
C GLY A 180 -19.01 7.41 3.82
N ILE A 181 -18.26 8.00 4.76
CA ILE A 181 -16.80 7.87 4.82
C ILE A 181 -16.39 6.43 5.09
N ILE A 182 -16.99 5.77 6.08
CA ILE A 182 -16.68 4.38 6.43
C ILE A 182 -16.87 3.48 5.22
N TRP A 183 -17.98 3.62 4.51
CA TRP A 183 -18.26 2.84 3.31
C TRP A 183 -17.30 3.17 2.16
N ALA A 184 -17.05 4.44 1.89
CA ALA A 184 -16.13 4.86 0.84
C ALA A 184 -14.71 4.31 1.08
N VAL A 185 -14.20 4.44 2.31
CA VAL A 185 -12.87 4.00 2.73
C VAL A 185 -12.77 2.46 2.72
N ASN A 186 -13.77 1.74 3.24
CA ASN A 186 -13.80 0.28 3.22
C ASN A 186 -13.97 -0.31 1.82
N CYS A 187 -14.74 0.33 0.95
CA CYS A 187 -14.85 -0.10 -0.44
C CYS A 187 -13.53 0.15 -1.19
N GLN A 188 -12.86 1.28 -0.92
CA GLN A 188 -11.57 1.61 -1.53
C GLN A 188 -10.50 0.56 -1.21
N ILE A 189 -10.42 0.12 0.06
CA ILE A 189 -9.48 -0.94 0.43
C ILE A 189 -9.86 -2.28 -0.20
N ALA A 190 -11.16 -2.61 -0.25
CA ALA A 190 -11.63 -3.82 -0.91
C ALA A 190 -11.26 -3.86 -2.40
N LEU A 191 -11.31 -2.73 -3.10
CA LEU A 191 -10.88 -2.61 -4.50
C LEU A 191 -9.35 -2.66 -4.66
N THR A 192 -8.61 -2.26 -3.63
CA THR A 192 -7.14 -2.26 -3.65
C THR A 192 -6.56 -3.64 -3.37
N MET A 193 -7.23 -4.45 -2.53
CA MET A 193 -6.79 -5.80 -2.20
C MET A 193 -6.90 -6.71 -3.42
N SER A 194 -5.79 -7.37 -3.73
CA SER A 194 -5.58 -8.07 -5.00
C SER A 194 -5.84 -9.58 -4.93
N ILE A 195 -6.34 -10.12 -3.82
CA ILE A 195 -6.62 -11.56 -3.70
C ILE A 195 -8.11 -11.89 -3.65
N SER A 196 -8.51 -12.61 -4.69
CA SER A 196 -9.66 -13.50 -4.79
C SER A 196 -9.59 -14.67 -3.80
N HIS A 197 -9.73 -14.48 -2.49
CA HIS A 197 -10.01 -15.59 -1.55
C HIS A 197 -11.10 -15.14 -0.57
N GLY A 198 -12.20 -15.89 -0.50
CA GLY A 198 -13.45 -15.56 0.21
C GLY A 198 -13.38 -15.37 1.73
N TYR A 199 -12.19 -15.21 2.30
CA TYR A 199 -11.99 -14.90 3.72
C TYR A 199 -12.19 -13.40 4.02
N ASN A 200 -11.86 -12.50 3.08
CA ASN A 200 -12.07 -11.05 3.23
C ASN A 200 -13.54 -10.63 3.16
N THR A 201 -14.39 -11.42 2.49
CA THR A 201 -15.84 -11.21 2.45
C THR A 201 -16.50 -11.35 3.83
N SER A 202 -15.91 -12.09 4.78
CA SER A 202 -16.49 -12.25 6.13
C SER A 202 -16.25 -11.04 7.04
N LEU A 203 -15.06 -10.44 6.99
CA LEU A 203 -14.72 -9.22 7.74
C LEU A 203 -15.43 -8.01 7.14
N PHE A 204 -15.47 -7.91 5.81
CA PHE A 204 -16.24 -6.88 5.10
C PHE A 204 -17.74 -7.00 5.41
N GLY A 205 -18.30 -8.21 5.39
CA GLY A 205 -19.69 -8.48 5.76
C GLY A 205 -20.02 -8.28 7.25
N ALA A 206 -19.02 -8.25 8.14
CA ALA A 206 -19.22 -7.93 9.55
C ALA A 206 -19.31 -6.41 9.79
N VAL A 207 -18.44 -5.63 9.12
CA VAL A 207 -18.48 -4.15 9.17
C VAL A 207 -19.72 -3.59 8.46
N LEU A 208 -20.17 -4.23 7.36
CA LEU A 208 -21.41 -3.86 6.68
C LEU A 208 -22.67 -4.15 7.52
N ARG A 209 -22.61 -5.13 8.44
CA ARG A 209 -23.76 -5.54 9.26
C ARG A 209 -24.00 -4.66 10.47
N SER A 210 -22.99 -3.94 10.98
CA SER A 210 -23.13 -3.13 12.19
C SER A 210 -23.96 -1.86 11.99
N GLU A 211 -24.12 -1.38 10.75
CA GLU A 211 -24.77 -0.10 10.45
C GLU A 211 -26.21 -0.24 9.90
N VAL A 212 -26.83 -1.43 9.97
CA VAL A 212 -28.19 -1.71 9.43
C VAL A 212 -29.33 -1.03 10.23
N LEU A 213 -29.02 -0.01 11.04
CA LEU A 213 -29.95 0.57 12.02
C LEU A 213 -30.62 1.90 11.60
N ALA A 214 -30.54 2.30 10.32
CA ALA A 214 -31.28 3.46 9.81
C ALA A 214 -32.53 3.02 9.00
N PRO A 215 -33.76 3.32 9.46
CA PRO A 215 -35.00 2.87 8.81
C PRO A 215 -35.36 3.65 7.52
N ALA A 216 -34.60 4.68 7.15
CA ALA A 216 -34.93 5.56 6.04
C ALA A 216 -34.25 5.13 4.72
N PRO A 217 -35.00 4.88 3.62
CA PRO A 217 -34.41 4.51 2.33
C PRO A 217 -33.44 5.56 1.78
N ILE A 218 -33.73 6.84 2.01
CA ILE A 218 -32.90 7.96 1.52
C ILE A 218 -31.47 7.94 2.08
N TYR A 219 -31.31 7.44 3.31
CA TYR A 219 -30.01 7.27 3.95
C TYR A 219 -29.18 6.24 3.18
N TRP A 220 -29.74 5.06 2.91
CA TRP A 220 -29.05 3.98 2.19
C TRP A 220 -28.71 4.34 0.75
N THR A 221 -29.63 4.99 0.04
CA THR A 221 -29.37 5.44 -1.33
C THR A 221 -28.26 6.49 -1.36
N THR A 222 -28.22 7.38 -0.38
CA THR A 222 -27.17 8.39 -0.25
C THR A 222 -25.82 7.76 0.04
N THR A 223 -25.74 6.83 1.00
CA THR A 223 -24.51 6.12 1.33
C THR A 223 -23.96 5.35 0.13
N LEU A 224 -24.82 4.66 -0.62
CA LEU A 224 -24.42 3.94 -1.84
C LEU A 224 -23.95 4.91 -2.93
N LEU A 225 -24.68 6.00 -3.17
CA LEU A 225 -24.32 7.01 -4.17
C LEU A 225 -22.95 7.63 -3.85
N VAL A 226 -22.74 8.06 -2.60
CA VAL A 226 -21.47 8.61 -2.12
C VAL A 226 -20.34 7.60 -2.30
N THR A 227 -20.57 6.34 -1.91
CA THR A 227 -19.57 5.28 -2.05
C THR A 227 -19.18 5.06 -3.50
N ILE A 228 -20.15 5.01 -4.43
CA ILE A 228 -19.90 4.85 -5.86
C ILE A 228 -19.15 6.07 -6.40
N ALA A 229 -19.59 7.28 -6.07
CA ALA A 229 -18.98 8.52 -6.56
C ALA A 229 -17.52 8.70 -6.11
N CYS A 230 -17.18 8.27 -4.89
CA CYS A 230 -15.80 8.29 -4.39
C CYS A 230 -14.91 7.24 -5.06
N ASN A 231 -15.41 6.02 -5.23
CA ASN A 231 -14.59 4.90 -5.69
C ASN A 231 -14.47 4.78 -7.23
N LEU A 232 -15.41 5.36 -7.98
CA LEU A 232 -15.46 5.23 -9.44
C LEU A 232 -14.21 5.81 -10.13
N PRO A 233 -13.70 7.01 -9.79
CA PRO A 233 -12.48 7.53 -10.41
C PRO A 233 -11.26 6.65 -10.15
N TYR A 234 -11.15 6.11 -8.93
CA TYR A 234 -10.07 5.21 -8.56
C TYR A 234 -10.15 3.89 -9.33
N LEU A 235 -11.35 3.32 -9.45
CA LEU A 235 -11.59 2.11 -10.24
C LEU A 235 -11.25 2.34 -11.72
N ALA A 236 -11.66 3.49 -12.28
CA ALA A 236 -11.35 3.86 -13.65
C ALA A 236 -9.83 4.00 -13.86
N HIS A 237 -9.13 4.65 -12.94
CA HIS A 237 -7.67 4.80 -12.98
C HIS A 237 -6.96 3.44 -12.92
N ILE A 238 -7.34 2.54 -12.00
CA ILE A 238 -6.76 1.20 -11.92
C ILE A 238 -7.02 0.41 -13.20
N SER A 239 -8.26 0.46 -13.70
CA SER A 239 -8.65 -0.28 -14.92
C SER A 239 -7.87 0.21 -16.13
N PHE A 240 -7.70 1.53 -16.25
CA PHE A 240 -6.88 2.15 -17.28
C PHE A 240 -5.39 1.73 -17.14
N GLN A 241 -4.84 1.83 -15.93
CA GLN A 241 -3.45 1.46 -15.67
C GLN A 241 -3.18 -0.02 -15.99
N ARG A 242 -4.08 -0.93 -15.61
CA ARG A 242 -3.97 -2.36 -15.92
C ARG A 242 -4.04 -2.63 -17.42
N SER A 243 -4.88 -1.90 -18.15
CA SER A 243 -5.08 -2.10 -19.59
C SER A 243 -3.92 -1.57 -20.43
N PHE A 244 -3.39 -0.38 -20.10
CA PHE A 244 -2.41 0.30 -20.94
C PHE A 244 -0.95 0.17 -20.46
N ASN A 245 -0.72 0.05 -19.15
CA ASN A 245 0.64 -0.04 -18.59
C ASN A 245 0.68 -0.98 -17.37
N PRO A 246 0.49 -2.30 -17.59
CA PRO A 246 0.50 -3.27 -16.51
C PRO A 246 1.90 -3.40 -15.88
N LEU A 247 1.94 -3.44 -14.56
CA LEU A 247 3.15 -3.73 -13.79
C LEU A 247 3.50 -5.22 -13.87
N ASP A 248 4.78 -5.57 -13.70
CA ASP A 248 5.28 -6.96 -13.78
C ASP A 248 4.44 -7.95 -12.94
N HIS A 249 3.93 -7.54 -11.76
CA HIS A 249 3.10 -8.39 -10.91
C HIS A 249 1.67 -8.57 -11.46
N HIS A 250 1.09 -7.58 -12.14
CA HIS A 250 -0.22 -7.73 -12.79
C HIS A 250 -0.14 -8.77 -13.91
N VAL A 251 0.91 -8.72 -14.72
CA VAL A 251 1.13 -9.68 -15.81
C VAL A 251 1.27 -11.11 -15.26
N ILE A 252 2.04 -11.29 -14.18
CA ILE A 252 2.22 -12.60 -13.54
C ILE A 252 0.90 -13.12 -12.94
N GLN A 253 0.11 -12.25 -12.32
CA GLN A 253 -1.21 -12.59 -11.80
C GLN A 253 -2.16 -13.03 -12.93
N GLU A 254 -2.18 -12.32 -14.06
CA GLU A 254 -3.01 -12.67 -15.22
C GLU A 254 -2.59 -14.01 -15.85
N ILE A 255 -1.29 -14.25 -16.01
CA ILE A 255 -0.78 -15.54 -16.53
C ILE A 255 -1.26 -16.69 -15.66
N LYS A 256 -1.17 -16.55 -14.33
CA LYS A 256 -1.65 -17.55 -13.38
C LYS A 256 -3.18 -17.68 -13.38
N TYR A 257 -3.90 -16.58 -13.45
CA TYR A 257 -5.36 -16.58 -13.46
C TYR A 257 -5.91 -17.35 -14.68
N TYR A 258 -5.33 -17.12 -15.86
CA TYR A 258 -5.68 -17.84 -17.09
C TYR A 258 -5.03 -19.23 -17.22
N LYS A 259 -4.30 -19.70 -16.19
CA LYS A 259 -3.55 -20.97 -16.22
C LYS A 259 -2.62 -21.13 -17.42
N LYS A 260 -2.15 -20.01 -18.00
CA LYS A 260 -1.24 -19.99 -19.15
C LYS A 260 0.15 -20.53 -18.81
N ASP A 261 0.50 -20.56 -17.53
CA ASP A 261 1.69 -21.24 -17.01
C ASP A 261 1.67 -22.76 -17.28
N ILE A 262 0.48 -23.36 -17.32
CA ILE A 262 0.28 -24.78 -17.61
C ILE A 262 0.14 -25.02 -19.12
N GLU A 263 -0.65 -24.18 -19.81
CA GLU A 263 -0.94 -24.30 -21.24
C GLU A 263 0.29 -24.03 -22.12
N ASP A 264 1.05 -22.95 -21.84
CA ASP A 264 2.27 -22.58 -22.58
C ASP A 264 3.50 -22.57 -21.66
N ARG A 265 3.96 -23.79 -21.35
CA ARG A 265 5.14 -24.00 -20.51
C ARG A 265 6.43 -23.45 -21.14
N HIS A 266 6.49 -23.27 -22.46
CA HIS A 266 7.69 -22.74 -23.13
C HIS A 266 7.82 -21.23 -22.88
N MET A 267 6.73 -20.48 -23.07
CA MET A 267 6.66 -19.05 -22.74
C MET A 267 6.99 -18.80 -21.27
N TRP A 268 6.41 -19.59 -20.36
CA TRP A 268 6.68 -19.46 -18.92
C TRP A 268 8.17 -19.64 -18.58
N ARG A 269 8.82 -20.65 -19.18
CA ARG A 269 10.27 -20.89 -19.01
C ARG A 269 11.12 -19.76 -19.57
N ALA A 270 10.74 -19.18 -20.71
CA ALA A 270 11.45 -18.05 -21.31
C ALA A 270 11.38 -16.81 -20.41
N GLU A 271 10.19 -16.45 -19.91
CA GLU A 271 10.02 -15.32 -19.00
C GLU A 271 10.74 -15.55 -17.66
N LYS A 272 10.70 -16.77 -17.11
CA LYS A 272 11.50 -17.15 -15.93
C LYS A 272 13.00 -16.94 -16.14
N LYS A 273 13.53 -17.34 -17.30
CA LYS A 273 14.96 -17.16 -17.65
C LYS A 273 15.32 -15.68 -17.76
N LYS A 274 14.45 -14.87 -18.36
CA LYS A 274 14.59 -13.42 -18.50
C LYS A 274 14.57 -12.72 -17.13
N ALA A 275 13.63 -13.09 -16.26
CA ALA A 275 13.54 -12.60 -14.88
C ALA A 275 14.82 -12.87 -14.08
N ARG A 276 15.33 -14.11 -14.14
CA ARG A 276 16.62 -14.47 -13.51
C ARG A 276 17.78 -13.68 -14.07
N HIS A 277 17.81 -13.43 -15.39
CA HIS A 277 18.87 -12.62 -15.98
C HIS A 277 18.83 -11.17 -15.46
N LYS A 278 17.63 -10.57 -15.42
CA LYS A 278 17.40 -9.23 -14.87
C LYS A 278 17.82 -9.13 -13.40
N ALA A 279 17.60 -10.19 -12.62
CA ALA A 279 17.95 -10.30 -11.21
C ALA A 279 19.45 -10.56 -10.89
N LYS A 280 20.32 -10.80 -11.88
CA LYS A 280 21.75 -11.04 -11.65
C LYS A 280 22.48 -9.74 -11.26
N ILE A 281 22.41 -9.37 -9.98
CA ILE A 281 23.15 -8.24 -9.40
C ILE A 281 24.67 -8.52 -9.38
N GLY A 282 25.07 -9.79 -9.24
CA GLY A 282 26.47 -10.18 -9.04
C GLY A 282 27.43 -9.84 -10.19
N PHE A 283 26.95 -9.73 -11.44
CA PHE A 283 27.81 -9.32 -12.56
C PHE A 283 28.03 -7.80 -12.52
N THR A 284 26.96 -7.01 -12.40
CA THR A 284 27.01 -5.55 -12.30
C THR A 284 27.78 -5.09 -11.07
N ALA A 285 27.55 -5.71 -9.91
CA ALA A 285 28.26 -5.41 -8.67
C ALA A 285 29.77 -5.76 -8.74
N ARG A 286 30.13 -6.87 -9.42
CA ARG A 286 31.54 -7.24 -9.65
C ARG A 286 32.21 -6.31 -10.65
N VAL A 287 31.48 -5.86 -11.68
CA VAL A 287 31.94 -4.85 -12.64
C VAL A 287 32.14 -3.51 -11.95
N ASP A 288 31.19 -3.05 -11.15
CA ASP A 288 31.29 -1.80 -10.37
C ASP A 288 32.43 -1.86 -9.35
N ALA A 289 32.61 -2.99 -8.66
CA ALA A 289 33.76 -3.22 -7.79
C ALA A 289 35.09 -3.15 -8.57
N LYS A 290 35.14 -3.72 -9.77
CA LYS A 290 36.34 -3.69 -10.63
C LYS A 290 36.62 -2.29 -11.17
N ILE A 291 35.58 -1.53 -11.53
CA ILE A 291 35.68 -0.11 -11.94
C ILE A 291 36.20 0.74 -10.78
N ARG A 292 35.65 0.56 -9.55
CA ARG A 292 36.15 1.26 -8.35
C ARG A 292 37.61 0.93 -8.06
N HIS A 293 37.99 -0.34 -8.15
CA HIS A 293 39.37 -0.78 -7.96
C HIS A 293 40.33 -0.20 -9.03
N LEU A 294 39.88 -0.12 -10.28
CA LEU A 294 40.64 0.53 -11.38
C LEU A 294 40.78 2.04 -11.17
N LYS A 295 39.72 2.74 -10.77
CA LYS A 295 39.77 4.16 -10.40
C LYS A 295 40.74 4.42 -9.24
N GLY A 296 40.72 3.58 -8.21
CA GLY A 296 41.66 3.66 -7.09
C GLY A 296 43.12 3.50 -7.53
N ARG A 297 43.43 2.58 -8.45
CA ARG A 297 44.78 2.42 -9.02
C ARG A 297 45.22 3.62 -9.86
N LEU A 298 44.32 4.20 -10.64
CA LEU A 298 44.59 5.41 -11.44
C LEU A 298 44.90 6.61 -10.53
N HIS A 299 44.09 6.85 -9.49
CA HIS A 299 44.38 7.90 -8.51
C HIS A 299 45.70 7.69 -7.77
N LYS A 300 46.01 6.45 -7.37
CA LYS A 300 47.30 6.15 -6.73
C LYS A 300 48.49 6.40 -7.68
N LYS A 301 48.38 6.04 -8.95
CA LYS A 301 49.42 6.35 -9.96
C LYS A 301 49.59 7.85 -10.19
N TYR A 302 48.50 8.61 -10.22
CA TYR A 302 48.54 10.07 -10.41
C TYR A 302 49.15 10.79 -9.19
N SER A 303 48.81 10.36 -7.98
CA SER A 303 49.40 10.87 -6.73
C SER A 303 50.89 10.55 -6.63
N ILE A 304 51.32 9.34 -7.03
CA ILE A 304 52.74 8.98 -7.05
C ILE A 304 53.49 9.81 -8.11
N ALA A 305 52.92 10.02 -9.29
CA ALA A 305 53.52 10.86 -10.33
C ALA A 305 53.70 12.32 -9.86
N ASN A 306 52.69 12.88 -9.18
CA ASN A 306 52.77 14.25 -8.65
C ASN A 306 53.75 14.40 -7.47
N ASN A 307 53.93 13.38 -6.64
CA ASN A 307 54.91 13.40 -5.55
C ASN A 307 56.37 13.25 -6.03
N ILE A 308 56.60 12.68 -7.21
CA ILE A 308 57.94 12.56 -7.81
C ILE A 308 58.34 13.87 -8.51
N SER A 309 57.38 14.71 -8.90
CA SER A 309 57.62 15.99 -9.58
C SER A 309 57.84 17.20 -8.67
N ILE A 310 57.86 17.03 -7.34
CA ILE A 310 58.20 18.11 -6.39
C ILE A 310 59.65 17.87 -5.93
N PRO A 311 60.64 18.65 -6.41
CA PRO A 311 61.99 18.57 -5.88
C PRO A 311 61.95 19.08 -4.44
N GLN A 312 62.51 18.30 -3.50
CA GLN A 312 62.81 18.82 -2.17
C GLN A 312 63.94 19.84 -2.30
N THR A 313 63.56 21.13 -2.24
CA THR A 313 64.47 22.24 -1.94
C THR A 313 64.68 22.36 -0.44
#